data_AF-A0A3D5NXA6-F1
#
_entry.id   AF-A0A3D5NXA6-F1
#
_cell.length_a   1.000
_cell.length_b   1.000
_cell.length_c   1.000
_cell.angle_alpha   90.00
_cell.angle_beta   90.00
_cell.angle_gamma   90.00
#
_symmetry.space_group_name_H-M   'P 1'
#
loop_
_entity.id
_entity.type
_entity.pdbx_description
1 polymer ?
#
loop_
_entity_poly.entity_id
_entity_poly.type
_entity_poly.pdbx_seq_one_letter_code
_entity_poly.pdbx_strand_id
1 'polypeptide(L)'
;MSKHAKQGDEMKTLTKILMSLSVVALVVSCGSAPSPAPAPVDMPKPTAAAIPATPMDLPDWYVNTPEEDDTYIYGTGDATSRKMNIAISKANQSAQTMISARIQATVQSQVKNFSQEAGMDENTQVVEFYQEASKTVTNNTMTGLQVLKKYPYMMPGGSYHAYVLVGLKKDAVEKALVNQIKDDKALYSEFKASQAFKELEAATGGTLGD
;
A
#
# COMPACT_ATOMS: atom_id res chain seq x y z
N MET A 1 8.33 53.14 -78.17
CA MET A 1 8.21 53.56 -76.75
C MET A 1 6.87 53.08 -76.20
N SER A 2 6.81 51.94 -75.52
CA SER A 2 5.80 51.68 -74.48
C SER A 2 5.98 50.30 -73.86
N LYS A 3 6.05 50.28 -72.53
CA LYS A 3 5.55 49.23 -71.62
C LYS A 3 6.26 47.87 -71.60
N HIS A 4 7.52 47.87 -71.18
CA HIS A 4 8.05 46.79 -70.33
C HIS A 4 7.96 47.25 -68.87
N ALA A 5 7.06 46.67 -68.06
CA ALA A 5 7.11 46.62 -66.57
C ALA A 5 5.74 46.30 -65.89
N LYS A 6 4.86 45.49 -66.49
CA LYS A 6 3.59 45.14 -65.80
C LYS A 6 3.09 43.73 -66.11
N GLN A 7 3.97 42.74 -66.09
CA GLN A 7 3.59 41.33 -66.32
C GLN A 7 4.55 40.35 -65.61
N GLY A 8 4.88 40.63 -64.35
CA GLY A 8 5.74 39.75 -63.52
C GLY A 8 5.34 39.64 -62.05
N ASP A 9 4.38 40.45 -61.60
CA ASP A 9 4.00 40.54 -60.19
C ASP A 9 2.70 39.77 -59.86
N GLU A 10 1.76 39.69 -60.80
CA GLU A 10 0.48 38.98 -60.65
C GLU A 10 0.65 37.45 -60.50
N MET A 11 1.68 36.86 -61.11
CA MET A 11 1.93 35.41 -61.03
C MET A 11 2.59 35.01 -59.70
N LYS A 12 3.23 35.95 -58.99
CA LYS A 12 3.87 35.71 -57.68
C LYS A 12 2.89 35.87 -56.52
N THR A 13 1.86 36.70 -56.66
CA THR A 13 0.76 36.82 -55.69
C THR A 13 -0.18 35.60 -55.76
N LEU A 14 -0.41 35.04 -56.95
CA LEU A 14 -1.20 33.81 -57.11
C LEU A 14 -0.52 32.58 -56.50
N THR A 15 0.80 32.41 -56.61
CA THR A 15 1.53 31.31 -55.94
C THR A 15 1.58 31.48 -54.42
N LYS A 16 1.55 32.71 -53.89
CA LYS A 16 1.51 32.98 -52.45
C LYS A 16 0.13 32.78 -51.83
N ILE A 17 -0.94 32.95 -52.60
CA ILE A 17 -2.32 32.79 -52.14
C ILE A 17 -2.79 31.33 -52.25
N LEU A 18 -2.25 30.54 -53.20
CA LEU A 18 -2.58 29.10 -53.31
C LEU A 18 -1.79 28.18 -52.37
N MET A 19 -0.72 28.68 -51.74
CA MET A 19 0.16 27.90 -50.84
C MET A 19 0.13 28.41 -49.39
N SER A 20 -1.01 28.97 -48.96
CA SER A 20 -1.30 29.26 -47.55
C SER A 20 -2.65 28.67 -47.08
N LEU A 21 -3.29 27.85 -47.92
CA LEU A 21 -4.46 27.04 -47.58
C LEU A 21 -4.03 25.64 -47.08
N SER A 22 -3.54 25.57 -45.84
CA SER A 22 -3.62 24.40 -44.97
C SER A 22 -2.84 24.68 -43.69
N VAL A 23 -3.57 24.93 -42.61
CA VAL A 23 -3.47 24.28 -41.28
C VAL A 23 -4.21 25.22 -40.32
N VAL A 24 -5.54 25.11 -40.32
CA VAL A 24 -6.36 25.42 -39.15
C VAL A 24 -7.11 24.15 -38.80
N ALA A 25 -7.12 23.82 -37.50
CA ALA A 25 -7.64 22.63 -36.83
C ALA A 25 -6.72 21.40 -36.99
N LEU A 26 -6.04 20.88 -35.95
CA LEU A 26 -6.50 20.65 -34.59
C LEU A 26 -5.32 20.76 -33.61
N VAL A 27 -5.12 21.91 -32.98
CA VAL A 27 -4.48 21.93 -31.66
C VAL A 27 -5.58 21.68 -30.63
N VAL A 28 -5.78 20.40 -30.31
CA VAL A 28 -6.44 20.00 -29.07
C VAL A 28 -5.58 20.55 -27.94
N SER A 29 -5.91 21.77 -27.53
CA SER A 29 -5.60 22.30 -26.22
C SER A 29 -6.40 21.49 -25.19
N CYS A 30 -5.93 20.29 -24.90
CA CYS A 30 -6.13 19.67 -23.61
C CYS A 30 -4.73 19.50 -23.02
N GLY A 31 -4.13 20.63 -22.67
CA GLY A 31 -3.00 20.67 -21.76
C GLY A 31 -3.51 20.30 -20.38
N SER A 32 -3.81 19.02 -20.17
CA SER A 32 -3.88 18.44 -18.84
C SER A 32 -2.50 18.67 -18.24
N ALA A 33 -2.40 19.65 -17.34
CA ALA A 33 -1.22 19.82 -16.50
C ALA A 33 -0.81 18.43 -15.99
N PRO A 34 0.48 18.07 -16.00
CA PRO A 34 0.92 16.90 -15.26
C PRO A 34 0.38 17.10 -13.84
N SER A 35 -0.46 16.16 -13.38
CA SER A 35 -0.84 16.12 -11.97
C SER A 35 0.43 16.30 -11.16
N PRO A 36 0.43 17.16 -10.12
CA PRO A 36 1.60 17.29 -9.26
C PRO A 36 2.03 15.88 -8.89
N ALA A 37 3.28 15.53 -9.22
CA ALA A 37 3.88 14.33 -8.68
C ALA A 37 3.61 14.37 -7.17
N PRO A 38 3.12 13.27 -6.56
CA PRO A 38 2.78 13.27 -5.15
C PRO A 38 3.93 13.89 -4.38
N ALA A 39 3.60 14.88 -3.54
CA ALA A 39 4.56 15.64 -2.76
C ALA A 39 5.62 14.68 -2.15
N PRO A 40 6.89 15.10 -2.04
CA PRO A 40 7.94 14.22 -1.55
C PRO A 40 7.51 13.62 -0.22
N VAL A 41 7.29 12.30 -0.21
CA VAL A 41 7.17 11.51 1.01
C VAL A 41 8.46 11.71 1.82
N ASP A 42 8.39 12.65 2.77
CA ASP A 42 9.37 13.04 3.80
C ASP A 42 10.85 12.76 3.49
N MET A 43 11.38 13.23 2.35
CA MET A 43 12.83 13.17 2.15
C MET A 43 13.53 14.22 3.03
N PRO A 44 14.58 13.88 3.79
CA PRO A 44 15.38 14.87 4.49
C PRO A 44 16.01 15.87 3.49
N LYS A 45 16.11 17.15 3.90
CA LYS A 45 16.76 18.19 3.09
C LYS A 45 18.21 17.75 2.75
N PRO A 46 18.79 18.18 1.61
CA PRO A 46 20.12 17.73 1.16
C PRO A 46 21.26 17.93 2.16
N THR A 47 21.12 18.86 3.11
CA THR A 47 22.06 19.11 4.21
C THR A 47 21.84 18.21 5.44
N ALA A 48 20.76 17.43 5.47
CA ALA A 48 20.25 16.68 6.62
C ALA A 48 20.32 15.15 6.45
N ALA A 49 21.00 14.61 5.43
CA ALA A 49 21.47 13.22 5.45
C ALA A 49 22.67 13.08 6.43
N ALA A 50 22.56 13.70 7.60
CA ALA A 50 23.51 13.56 8.68
C ALA A 50 23.47 12.09 9.13
N ILE A 51 24.63 11.46 9.14
CA ILE A 51 24.81 10.12 9.68
C ILE A 51 24.29 10.16 11.13
N PRO A 52 23.28 9.35 11.50
CA PRO A 52 22.82 9.31 12.86
C PRO A 52 23.97 8.80 13.73
N ALA A 53 24.50 9.66 14.59
CA ALA A 53 25.59 9.32 15.50
C ALA A 53 25.02 8.72 16.80
N THR A 54 23.75 8.99 17.08
CA THR A 54 23.01 8.53 18.24
C THR A 54 21.59 8.08 17.86
N PRO A 55 20.90 7.27 18.69
CA PRO A 55 19.49 6.91 18.46
C PRO A 55 18.55 8.13 18.34
N MET A 56 18.94 9.30 18.85
CA MET A 56 18.17 10.55 18.74
C MET A 56 18.19 11.18 17.33
N ASP A 57 19.14 10.79 16.49
CA ASP A 57 19.25 11.30 15.11
C ASP A 57 18.41 10.47 14.12
N LEU A 58 17.77 9.42 14.61
CA LEU A 58 16.84 8.60 13.85
C LEU A 58 15.47 9.28 13.80
N PRO A 59 14.68 9.07 12.72
CA PRO A 59 13.35 9.63 12.66
C PRO A 59 12.48 9.13 13.82
N ASP A 60 11.76 10.04 14.48
CA ASP A 60 10.90 9.70 15.63
C ASP A 60 9.92 8.57 15.31
N TRP A 61 9.38 8.54 14.10
CA TRP A 61 8.45 7.50 13.65
C TRP A 61 9.09 6.11 13.49
N TYR A 62 10.42 6.02 13.44
CA TYR A 62 11.14 4.75 13.37
C TYR A 62 11.52 4.26 14.77
N VAL A 63 11.95 5.18 15.65
CA VAL A 63 12.28 4.87 17.05
C VAL A 63 11.02 4.61 17.86
N ASN A 64 10.02 5.47 17.69
CA ASN A 64 8.69 5.36 18.26
C ASN A 64 7.71 5.04 17.13
N THR A 65 7.77 3.80 16.62
CA THR A 65 6.80 3.31 15.63
C THR A 65 5.40 3.59 16.15
N PRO A 66 4.55 4.31 15.38
CA PRO A 66 3.19 4.58 15.81
C PRO A 66 2.49 3.29 16.21
N GLU A 67 1.77 3.33 17.33
CA GLU A 67 0.85 2.26 17.67
C GLU A 67 -0.22 2.14 16.58
N GLU A 68 -0.77 0.93 16.43
CA GLU A 68 -1.78 0.68 15.41
C GLU A 68 -3.04 1.49 15.73
N ASP A 69 -3.37 2.47 14.87
CA ASP A 69 -4.61 3.24 15.00
C ASP A 69 -5.78 2.50 14.32
N ASP A 70 -6.99 3.06 14.37
CA ASP A 70 -8.18 2.44 13.77
C ASP A 70 -8.09 2.32 12.23
N THR A 71 -7.11 2.97 11.61
CA THR A 71 -6.96 3.03 10.15
C THR A 71 -5.87 2.09 9.64
N TYR A 72 -4.70 2.04 10.28
CA TYR A 72 -3.51 1.40 9.77
C TYR A 72 -2.85 0.44 10.77
N ILE A 73 -2.43 -0.71 10.23
CA ILE A 73 -1.35 -1.53 10.79
C ILE A 73 -0.04 -0.94 10.27
N TYR A 74 0.79 -0.45 11.19
CA TYR A 74 2.08 0.13 10.85
C TYR A 74 3.20 -0.90 10.90
N GLY A 75 4.20 -0.73 10.04
CA GLY A 75 5.45 -1.47 10.12
C GLY A 75 6.62 -0.61 9.72
N THR A 76 7.77 -0.87 10.32
CA THR A 76 9.01 -0.20 9.99
C THR A 76 10.01 -1.20 9.44
N GLY A 77 10.91 -0.71 8.61
CA GLY A 77 11.99 -1.51 8.08
C GLY A 77 13.18 -0.66 7.75
N ASP A 78 14.34 -1.27 7.80
CA ASP A 78 15.60 -0.64 7.49
C ASP A 78 16.49 -1.57 6.68
N ALA A 79 17.40 -0.97 5.91
CA ALA A 79 18.41 -1.72 5.18
C ALA A 79 19.56 -0.84 4.71
N THR A 80 20.67 -1.52 4.41
CA THR A 80 21.88 -0.92 3.83
C THR A 80 22.15 -1.42 2.42
N SER A 81 22.65 -0.54 1.55
CA SER A 81 23.18 -0.88 0.23
C SER A 81 24.15 0.17 -0.30
N ARG A 82 25.00 -0.20 -1.27
CA ARG A 82 25.89 0.76 -1.97
C ARG A 82 25.14 1.79 -2.82
N LYS A 83 23.87 1.52 -3.15
CA LYS A 83 23.01 2.43 -3.93
C LYS A 83 21.77 2.76 -3.11
N MET A 84 21.43 4.04 -3.03
CA MET A 84 20.29 4.55 -2.24
C MET A 84 18.97 3.87 -2.60
N ASN A 85 18.65 3.75 -3.89
CA ASN A 85 17.41 3.10 -4.36
C ASN A 85 17.32 1.64 -3.93
N ILE A 86 18.44 0.91 -3.92
CA ILE A 86 18.50 -0.47 -3.47
C ILE A 86 18.37 -0.55 -1.94
N ALA A 87 18.92 0.41 -1.18
CA ALA A 87 18.74 0.48 0.26
C ALA A 87 17.25 0.67 0.61
N ILE A 88 16.57 1.61 -0.05
CA ILE A 88 15.13 1.85 0.14
C ILE A 88 14.31 0.61 -0.23
N SER A 89 14.60 -0.04 -1.37
CA SER A 89 13.89 -1.25 -1.79
C SER A 89 14.05 -2.41 -0.81
N LYS A 90 15.24 -2.58 -0.21
CA LYS A 90 15.47 -3.57 0.84
C LYS A 90 14.77 -3.20 2.14
N ALA A 91 14.77 -1.93 2.52
CA ALA A 91 14.06 -1.45 3.70
C ALA A 91 12.55 -1.68 3.57
N ASN A 92 11.98 -1.46 2.38
CA ASN A 92 10.58 -1.81 2.07
C ASN A 92 10.29 -3.31 2.26
N GLN A 93 11.19 -4.20 1.83
CA GLN A 93 11.04 -5.65 2.02
C GLN A 93 11.14 -6.04 3.51
N SER A 94 12.03 -5.39 4.26
CA SER A 94 12.13 -5.55 5.70
C SER A 94 10.80 -5.14 6.38
N ALA A 95 10.24 -4.01 5.98
CA ALA A 95 8.97 -3.51 6.52
C ALA A 95 7.78 -4.41 6.15
N GLN A 96 7.75 -4.97 4.93
CA GLN A 96 6.79 -5.99 4.50
C GLN A 96 6.85 -7.24 5.38
N THR A 97 8.05 -7.65 5.79
CA THR A 97 8.25 -8.80 6.68
C THR A 97 7.66 -8.51 8.06
N MET A 98 7.91 -7.31 8.61
CA MET A 98 7.32 -6.88 9.88
C MET A 98 5.78 -6.84 9.81
N ILE A 99 5.19 -6.29 8.74
CA ILE A 99 3.72 -6.28 8.61
C ILE A 99 3.14 -7.68 8.42
N SER A 100 3.81 -8.56 7.68
CA SER A 100 3.36 -9.97 7.55
C SER A 100 3.24 -10.64 8.93
N ALA A 101 4.20 -10.40 9.82
CA ALA A 101 4.15 -10.93 11.18
C ALA A 101 3.00 -10.33 12.01
N ARG A 102 2.72 -9.02 11.85
CA ARG A 102 1.59 -8.35 12.51
C ARG A 102 0.23 -8.85 12.01
N ILE A 103 0.09 -9.07 10.70
CA ILE A 103 -1.11 -9.67 10.11
C ILE A 103 -1.32 -11.08 10.68
N GLN A 104 -0.27 -11.90 10.75
CA GLN A 104 -0.35 -13.23 11.35
C GLN A 104 -0.83 -13.18 12.80
N ALA A 105 -0.26 -12.29 13.62
CA ALA A 105 -0.70 -12.12 15.01
C ALA A 105 -2.16 -11.63 15.10
N THR A 106 -2.57 -10.72 14.21
CA THR A 106 -3.94 -10.20 14.15
C THR A 106 -4.93 -11.29 13.76
N VAL A 107 -4.65 -12.04 12.69
CA VAL A 107 -5.48 -13.16 12.24
C VAL A 107 -5.55 -14.24 13.32
N GLN A 108 -4.43 -14.57 13.95
CA GLN A 108 -4.40 -15.52 15.07
C GLN A 108 -5.31 -15.07 16.21
N SER A 109 -5.19 -13.80 16.64
CA SER A 109 -6.02 -13.27 17.71
C SER A 109 -7.51 -13.27 17.34
N GLN A 110 -7.86 -12.88 16.12
CA GLN A 110 -9.26 -12.84 15.68
C GLN A 110 -9.85 -14.24 15.58
N VAL A 111 -9.15 -15.18 14.93
CA VAL A 111 -9.61 -16.58 14.83
C VAL A 111 -9.75 -17.20 16.22
N LYS A 112 -8.79 -16.97 17.12
CA LYS A 112 -8.87 -17.46 18.50
C LYS A 112 -10.08 -16.90 19.24
N ASN A 113 -10.29 -15.59 19.18
CA ASN A 113 -11.46 -14.95 19.80
C ASN A 113 -12.75 -15.53 19.22
N PHE A 114 -12.84 -15.69 17.89
CA PHE A 114 -14.00 -16.28 17.25
C PHE A 114 -14.23 -17.75 17.65
N SER A 115 -13.20 -18.59 17.75
CA SER A 115 -13.34 -19.98 18.20
C SER A 115 -13.83 -20.06 19.65
N GLN A 116 -13.30 -19.21 20.54
CA GLN A 116 -13.77 -19.12 21.93
C GLN A 116 -15.22 -18.64 22.02
N GLU A 117 -15.58 -17.60 21.26
CA GLU A 117 -16.94 -17.09 21.15
C GLU A 117 -17.90 -18.08 20.49
N ALA A 118 -17.41 -19.03 19.70
CA ALA A 118 -18.18 -20.14 19.15
C ALA A 118 -18.23 -21.35 20.10
N GLY A 119 -17.42 -21.38 21.17
CA GLY A 119 -17.28 -22.58 22.00
C GLY A 119 -16.63 -23.76 21.26
N MET A 120 -15.86 -23.45 20.22
CA MET A 120 -15.05 -24.42 19.49
C MET A 120 -13.70 -24.54 20.17
N ASP A 121 -13.32 -25.76 20.56
CA ASP A 121 -11.97 -26.01 21.06
C ASP A 121 -10.92 -25.75 19.97
N GLU A 122 -9.72 -25.35 20.38
CA GLU A 122 -8.56 -25.20 19.48
C GLU A 122 -8.13 -26.58 18.97
N ASN A 123 -8.82 -27.05 17.92
CA ASN A 123 -8.56 -28.33 17.27
C ASN A 123 -7.60 -28.14 16.09
N THR A 124 -7.00 -29.22 15.60
CA THR A 124 -6.09 -29.21 14.43
C THR A 124 -6.67 -28.46 13.24
N GLN A 125 -7.99 -28.56 13.01
CA GLN A 125 -8.70 -27.87 11.94
C GLN A 125 -8.64 -26.33 12.05
N VAL A 126 -8.76 -25.79 13.27
CA VAL A 126 -8.70 -24.33 13.54
C VAL A 126 -7.27 -23.83 13.35
N VAL A 127 -6.28 -24.62 13.78
CA VAL A 127 -4.86 -24.30 13.61
C VAL A 127 -4.47 -24.28 12.12
N GLU A 128 -4.89 -25.28 11.36
CA GLU A 128 -4.66 -25.35 9.91
C GLU A 128 -5.33 -24.18 9.18
N PHE A 129 -6.59 -23.87 9.54
CA PHE A 129 -7.30 -22.71 8.99
C PHE A 129 -6.56 -21.41 9.27
N TYR A 130 -6.11 -21.18 10.51
CA TYR A 130 -5.36 -19.96 10.86
C TYR A 130 -4.10 -19.82 9.99
N GLN A 131 -3.36 -20.90 9.76
CA GLN A 131 -2.13 -20.87 8.95
C GLN A 131 -2.43 -20.52 7.50
N GLU A 132 -3.45 -21.16 6.92
CA GLU A 132 -3.89 -20.88 5.55
C GLU A 132 -4.43 -19.45 5.43
N ALA A 133 -5.30 -19.04 6.35
CA ALA A 133 -5.90 -17.72 6.36
C ALA A 133 -4.86 -16.63 6.52
N SER A 134 -3.90 -16.81 7.42
CA SER A 134 -2.80 -15.86 7.59
C SER A 134 -2.00 -15.68 6.30
N LYS A 135 -1.70 -16.76 5.59
CA LYS A 135 -0.98 -16.72 4.31
C LYS A 135 -1.80 -16.01 3.24
N THR A 136 -3.07 -16.37 3.08
CA THR A 136 -3.94 -15.80 2.04
C THR A 136 -4.23 -14.32 2.31
N VAL A 137 -4.54 -13.96 3.55
CA VAL A 137 -4.78 -12.56 3.97
C VAL A 137 -3.52 -11.73 3.76
N THR A 138 -2.35 -12.23 4.16
CA THR A 138 -1.08 -11.53 3.91
C THR A 138 -0.87 -11.26 2.42
N ASN A 139 -1.05 -12.29 1.57
CA ASN A 139 -0.85 -12.15 0.12
C ASN A 139 -1.83 -11.17 -0.53
N ASN A 140 -3.11 -11.22 -0.15
CA ASN A 140 -4.16 -10.37 -0.72
C ASN A 140 -3.97 -8.90 -0.33
N THR A 141 -3.55 -8.65 0.90
CA THR A 141 -3.47 -7.31 1.47
C THR A 141 -2.15 -6.60 1.16
N MET A 142 -1.07 -7.34 0.89
CA MET A 142 0.24 -6.74 0.61
C MET A 142 0.25 -5.80 -0.61
N THR A 143 -0.69 -5.97 -1.55
CA THR A 143 -0.90 -5.05 -2.68
C THR A 143 -1.36 -3.65 -2.26
N GLY A 144 -2.03 -3.55 -1.12
CA GLY A 144 -2.50 -2.29 -0.52
C GLY A 144 -1.48 -1.63 0.42
N LEU A 145 -0.27 -2.18 0.54
CA LEU A 145 0.75 -1.64 1.41
C LEU A 145 1.27 -0.28 0.92
N GLN A 146 1.20 0.75 1.76
CA GLN A 146 1.59 2.11 1.42
C GLN A 146 2.90 2.48 2.13
N VAL A 147 3.86 3.05 1.40
CA VAL A 147 5.03 3.69 2.01
C VAL A 147 4.62 5.09 2.48
N LEU A 148 4.59 5.28 3.80
CA LEU A 148 4.16 6.53 4.42
C LEU A 148 5.33 7.50 4.58
N LYS A 149 6.48 6.99 5.05
CA LYS A 149 7.70 7.78 5.26
C LYS A 149 8.94 7.01 4.85
N LYS A 150 10.00 7.72 4.49
CA LYS A 150 11.31 7.16 4.17
C LYS A 150 12.42 8.10 4.60
N TYR A 151 13.53 7.57 5.10
CA TYR A 151 14.68 8.35 5.51
C TYR A 151 15.98 7.67 5.04
N PRO A 152 16.41 7.93 3.80
CA PRO A 152 17.72 7.51 3.32
C PRO A 152 18.82 8.48 3.73
N TYR A 153 19.98 7.96 4.13
CA TYR A 153 21.20 8.76 4.36
C TYR A 153 22.45 7.99 3.89
N MET A 154 23.55 8.71 3.66
CA MET A 154 24.83 8.13 3.26
C MET A 154 25.68 7.87 4.50
N MET A 155 26.23 6.67 4.62
CA MET A 155 27.13 6.25 5.71
C MET A 155 28.60 6.58 5.42
N PRO A 156 29.45 6.59 6.46
CA PRO A 156 30.91 6.58 6.27
C PRO A 156 31.32 5.41 5.37
N GLY A 157 32.06 5.69 4.31
CA GLY A 157 32.46 4.68 3.31
C GLY A 157 31.58 4.65 2.05
N GLY A 158 30.60 5.54 1.91
CA GLY A 158 29.87 5.79 0.66
C GLY A 158 28.72 4.81 0.37
N SER A 159 28.38 3.94 1.31
CA SER A 159 27.13 3.17 1.30
C SER A 159 25.96 4.03 1.78
N TYR A 160 24.74 3.57 1.53
CA TYR A 160 23.50 4.19 1.97
C TYR A 160 22.77 3.27 2.94
N HIS A 161 22.18 3.87 3.96
CA HIS A 161 21.22 3.23 4.84
C HIS A 161 19.87 3.93 4.65
N ALA A 162 18.78 3.18 4.74
CA ALA A 162 17.43 3.74 4.61
C ALA A 162 16.50 3.15 5.65
N TYR A 163 15.72 4.00 6.30
CA TYR A 163 14.56 3.63 7.11
C TYR A 163 13.28 3.87 6.30
N VAL A 164 12.25 3.06 6.53
CA VAL A 164 10.93 3.25 5.95
C VAL A 164 9.84 2.96 6.99
N LEU A 165 8.74 3.72 6.89
CA LEU A 165 7.48 3.44 7.55
C LEU A 165 6.48 3.06 6.48
N VAL A 166 5.83 1.93 6.68
CA VAL A 166 4.72 1.48 5.84
C VAL A 166 3.44 1.37 6.67
N GLY A 167 2.32 1.51 6.00
CA GLY A 167 0.99 1.33 6.58
C GLY A 167 0.15 0.44 5.69
N LEU A 168 -0.56 -0.50 6.31
CA LEU A 168 -1.57 -1.34 5.68
C LEU A 168 -2.91 -1.05 6.34
N LYS A 169 -3.95 -0.79 5.55
CA LYS A 169 -5.26 -0.46 6.14
C LYS A 169 -5.86 -1.67 6.86
N LYS A 170 -6.36 -1.47 8.08
CA LYS A 170 -7.00 -2.53 8.89
C LYS A 170 -8.22 -3.12 8.19
N ASP A 171 -9.04 -2.27 7.56
CA ASP A 171 -10.24 -2.69 6.83
C ASP A 171 -9.95 -3.69 5.71
N ALA A 172 -8.79 -3.57 5.05
CA ALA A 172 -8.36 -4.49 4.01
C ALA A 172 -8.04 -5.88 4.59
N VAL A 173 -7.41 -5.93 5.77
CA VAL A 173 -7.08 -7.18 6.47
C VAL A 173 -8.34 -7.88 6.97
N GLU A 174 -9.25 -7.14 7.61
CA GLU A 174 -10.52 -7.67 8.11
C GLU A 174 -11.39 -8.22 6.97
N LYS A 175 -11.55 -7.47 5.88
CA LYS A 175 -12.30 -7.93 4.70
C LYS A 175 -11.70 -9.19 4.09
N ALA A 176 -10.37 -9.24 3.98
CA ALA A 176 -9.67 -10.42 3.46
C ALA A 176 -9.87 -11.64 4.37
N LEU A 177 -9.82 -11.47 5.69
CA LEU A 177 -10.06 -12.56 6.64
C LEU A 177 -11.50 -13.06 6.58
N VAL A 178 -12.49 -12.15 6.58
CA VAL A 178 -13.91 -12.52 6.47
C VAL A 178 -14.19 -13.29 5.19
N ASN A 179 -13.59 -12.90 4.07
CA ASN A 179 -13.72 -13.62 2.81
C ASN A 179 -13.10 -15.02 2.92
N GLN A 180 -11.92 -15.16 3.52
CA GLN A 180 -11.29 -16.46 3.72
C GLN A 180 -12.14 -17.39 4.60
N ILE A 181 -12.74 -16.88 5.68
CA ILE A 181 -13.65 -17.66 6.53
C ILE A 181 -14.84 -18.17 5.71
N LYS A 182 -15.42 -17.33 4.86
CA LYS A 182 -16.56 -17.71 4.01
C LYS A 182 -16.20 -18.74 2.94
N ASP A 183 -14.98 -18.67 2.43
CA ASP A 183 -14.47 -19.59 1.41
C ASP A 183 -14.21 -20.99 2.00
N ASP A 184 -13.85 -21.07 3.29
CA ASP A 184 -13.81 -22.33 4.04
C ASP A 184 -15.20 -22.77 4.50
N LYS A 185 -15.88 -23.54 3.65
CA LYS A 185 -17.24 -24.04 3.91
C LYS A 185 -17.34 -24.91 5.17
N ALA A 186 -16.31 -25.66 5.52
CA ALA A 186 -16.34 -26.56 6.67
C ALA A 186 -16.35 -25.72 7.96
N LEU A 187 -15.37 -24.83 8.09
CA LEU A 187 -15.26 -23.97 9.25
C LEU A 187 -16.44 -23.00 9.37
N TYR A 188 -16.90 -22.44 8.25
CA TYR A 188 -18.08 -21.57 8.24
C TYR A 188 -19.36 -22.29 8.70
N SER A 189 -19.52 -23.56 8.34
CA SER A 189 -20.68 -24.36 8.75
C SER A 189 -20.64 -24.70 10.23
N GLU A 190 -19.49 -25.08 10.76
CA GLU A 190 -19.29 -25.32 12.21
C GLU A 190 -19.52 -24.04 13.02
N PHE A 191 -19.05 -22.91 12.51
CA PHE A 191 -19.31 -21.60 13.11
C PHE A 191 -20.81 -21.25 13.12
N LYS A 192 -21.51 -21.47 12.02
CA LYS A 192 -22.97 -21.23 11.96
C LYS A 192 -23.73 -22.14 12.91
N ALA A 193 -23.33 -23.41 13.03
CA ALA A 193 -23.96 -24.37 13.92
C ALA A 193 -23.76 -23.99 15.39
N SER A 194 -22.54 -23.60 15.79
CA SER A 194 -22.24 -23.18 17.16
C SER A 194 -23.00 -21.92 17.58
N GLN A 195 -23.08 -20.90 16.71
CA GLN A 195 -23.88 -19.69 16.98
C GLN A 195 -25.37 -20.02 17.15
N ALA A 196 -25.93 -20.85 16.26
CA ALA A 196 -27.32 -21.29 16.38
C ALA A 196 -27.59 -22.06 17.68
N PHE A 197 -26.63 -22.89 18.12
CA PHE A 197 -26.72 -23.59 19.40
C PHE A 197 -26.67 -22.63 20.59
N LYS A 198 -25.77 -21.63 20.58
CA LYS A 198 -25.73 -20.59 21.63
C LYS A 198 -27.00 -19.76 21.71
N GLU A 199 -27.57 -19.39 20.56
CA GLU A 199 -28.85 -18.68 20.49
C GLU A 199 -29.99 -19.55 21.04
N LEU A 200 -30.00 -20.86 20.74
CA LEU A 200 -30.96 -21.80 21.28
C LEU A 200 -30.85 -21.92 22.81
N GLU A 201 -29.64 -22.13 23.35
CA GLU A 201 -29.39 -22.20 24.81
C GLU A 201 -29.81 -20.90 25.54
N ALA A 202 -29.54 -19.75 24.94
CA ALA A 202 -29.98 -18.46 25.45
C ALA A 202 -31.51 -18.31 25.45
N ALA A 203 -32.18 -18.86 24.43
CA ALA A 203 -33.64 -18.82 24.31
C ALA A 203 -34.34 -19.86 25.21
N THR A 204 -33.72 -21.02 25.44
CA THR A 204 -34.26 -22.10 26.29
C THR A 204 -33.89 -21.94 27.77
N GLY A 205 -32.96 -21.03 28.09
CA GLY A 205 -32.71 -20.58 29.46
C GLY A 205 -32.00 -21.62 30.32
N GLY A 206 -30.87 -22.20 29.87
CA GLY A 206 -29.87 -22.83 30.75
C GLY A 206 -30.34 -23.89 31.76
N THR A 207 -31.49 -24.56 31.58
CA THR A 207 -32.02 -25.56 32.52
C THR A 207 -31.68 -27.01 32.15
N LEU A 208 -30.56 -27.28 31.47
CA LEU A 208 -30.14 -28.65 31.15
C LEU A 208 -28.67 -28.85 31.51
N GLY A 209 -28.35 -28.88 32.81
CA GLY A 209 -27.03 -29.31 33.27
C GLY A 209 -26.70 -28.95 34.72
N ASP A 210 -27.45 -29.51 35.68
CA ASP A 210 -26.89 -30.04 36.94
C ASP A 210 -26.77 -31.56 36.77
#